data_AF-A0A067T9F4-F1
#
_entry.id   AF-A0A067T9F4-F1
#
_cell.length_a   1.000
_cell.length_b   1.000
_cell.length_c   1.000
_cell.angle_alpha   90.00
_cell.angle_beta   90.00
_cell.angle_gamma   90.00
#
_symmetry.space_group_name_H-M   'P 1'
#
loop_
_entity.id
_entity.type
_entity.pdbx_description
1 polymer ?
#
loop_
_entity_poly.entity_id
_entity_poly.type
_entity_poly.pdbx_seq_one_letter_code
_entity_poly.pdbx_strand_id
1 'polypeptide(L)'
;QRLDPPKCVPDTGTRVAIIDDISDWVSNDDEFASMMRLYGPAGTGKSALAQTVAEICREHKRLVAIFFSSRTATRSDGRLLIATLAYRLMLAFPSTRRFIRGSLEGDPTIFERTNASLLTQSINFRNHG
;
A
#
# COMPACT_ATOMS: atom_id res chain seq x y z
N GLN A 1 -11.99 -21.64 4.88
CA GLN A 1 -12.82 -21.54 3.67
C GLN A 1 -12.53 -20.20 3.02
N ARG A 2 -11.86 -20.18 1.85
CA ARG A 2 -11.59 -18.95 1.12
C ARG A 2 -12.92 -18.50 0.50
N LEU A 3 -13.50 -17.42 1.02
CA LEU A 3 -14.54 -16.70 0.32
C LEU A 3 -13.84 -15.96 -0.80
N ASP A 4 -14.02 -16.43 -2.03
CA ASP A 4 -13.63 -15.65 -3.20
C ASP A 4 -14.28 -14.27 -3.06
N PRO A 5 -13.49 -13.17 -3.05
CA PRO A 5 -14.05 -11.85 -2.92
C PRO A 5 -15.02 -11.62 -4.09
N PRO A 6 -16.15 -10.94 -3.86
CA PRO A 6 -17.16 -10.75 -4.88
C PRO A 6 -16.54 -10.03 -6.06
N LYS A 7 -16.38 -10.75 -7.18
CA LYS A 7 -16.04 -10.14 -8.46
C LYS A 7 -17.14 -9.14 -8.77
N CYS A 8 -16.76 -7.89 -8.80
CA CYS A 8 -17.65 -6.78 -9.04
C CYS A 8 -18.22 -6.87 -10.46
N VAL A 9 -19.56 -6.90 -10.56
CA VAL A 9 -20.26 -6.75 -11.83
C VAL A 9 -19.93 -5.35 -12.38
N PRO A 10 -19.40 -5.24 -13.61
CA PRO A 10 -18.95 -3.97 -14.15
C PRO A 10 -20.16 -3.13 -14.61
N ASP A 11 -20.54 -2.15 -13.79
CA ASP A 11 -20.92 -0.83 -14.31
C ASP A 11 -19.74 -0.36 -15.16
N THR A 12 -19.94 -0.37 -16.48
CA THR A 12 -18.91 -0.74 -17.46
C THR A 12 -18.10 0.44 -18.00
N GLY A 13 -18.37 1.66 -17.55
CA GLY A 13 -17.64 2.87 -17.99
C GLY A 13 -16.79 3.51 -16.90
N THR A 14 -17.41 3.86 -15.78
CA THR A 14 -16.75 4.65 -14.71
C THR A 14 -15.64 3.88 -14.02
N ARG A 15 -15.82 2.56 -13.80
CA ARG A 15 -14.81 1.73 -13.13
C ARG A 15 -13.61 1.45 -14.01
N VAL A 16 -13.82 1.31 -15.32
CA VAL A 16 -12.74 1.12 -16.30
C VAL A 16 -11.87 2.37 -16.32
N ALA A 17 -12.48 3.55 -16.45
CA ALA A 17 -11.76 4.82 -16.41
C ALA A 17 -10.93 4.99 -15.13
N ILE A 18 -11.48 4.66 -13.95
CA ILE A 18 -10.71 4.75 -12.71
C ILE A 18 -9.55 3.74 -12.67
N ILE A 19 -9.73 2.52 -13.21
CA ILE A 19 -8.64 1.53 -13.27
C ILE A 19 -7.53 2.02 -14.20
N ASP A 20 -7.90 2.60 -15.33
CA ASP A 20 -6.95 3.15 -16.30
C ASP A 20 -6.17 4.32 -15.68
N ASP A 21 -6.85 5.28 -15.05
CA ASP A 21 -6.23 6.42 -14.34
C ASP A 21 -5.22 5.96 -13.27
N ILE A 22 -5.59 4.93 -12.48
CA ILE A 22 -4.70 4.38 -11.45
C ILE A 22 -3.51 3.65 -12.10
N SER A 23 -3.73 2.94 -13.21
CA SER A 23 -2.69 2.20 -13.92
C SER A 23 -1.67 3.13 -14.58
N ASP A 24 -2.13 4.25 -15.14
CA ASP A 24 -1.29 5.31 -15.69
C ASP A 24 -0.46 5.97 -14.58
N TRP A 25 -1.09 6.26 -13.44
CA TRP A 25 -0.38 6.78 -12.27
C TRP A 25 0.70 5.81 -11.74
N VAL A 26 0.42 4.51 -11.65
CA VAL A 26 1.42 3.49 -11.25
C VAL A 26 2.57 3.39 -12.26
N SER A 27 2.32 3.70 -13.53
CA SER A 27 3.32 3.63 -14.60
C SER A 27 4.22 4.86 -14.68
N ASN A 28 3.92 5.91 -13.91
CA ASN A 28 4.70 7.13 -13.92
C ASN A 28 5.88 7.02 -12.95
N ASP A 29 7.07 6.74 -13.49
CA ASP A 29 8.31 6.54 -12.74
C ASP A 29 8.98 7.85 -12.26
N ASP A 30 8.42 9.03 -12.56
CA ASP A 30 9.03 10.33 -12.20
C ASP A 30 8.92 10.69 -10.71
N GLU A 31 8.07 10.00 -9.93
CA GLU A 31 7.88 10.28 -8.51
C GLU A 31 8.43 9.17 -7.60
N PHE A 32 9.53 9.44 -6.89
CA PHE A 32 10.15 8.53 -5.91
C PHE A 32 9.25 8.16 -4.72
N ALA A 33 8.14 8.87 -4.50
CA ALA A 33 7.18 8.59 -3.44
C ALA A 33 5.81 9.21 -3.77
N SER A 34 4.94 8.44 -4.41
CA SER A 34 3.57 8.88 -4.72
C SER A 34 2.55 8.16 -3.85
N MET A 35 1.55 8.88 -3.34
CA MET A 35 0.43 8.34 -2.55
C MET A 35 -0.90 8.74 -3.17
N MET A 36 -1.65 7.76 -3.67
CA MET A 36 -3.00 7.96 -4.17
C MET A 36 -4.06 7.54 -3.15
N ARG A 37 -5.12 8.35 -3.00
CA ARG A 37 -6.26 8.06 -2.12
C ARG A 37 -7.56 7.95 -2.92
N LEU A 38 -8.17 6.77 -2.92
CA LEU A 38 -9.51 6.56 -3.47
C LEU A 38 -10.61 6.93 -2.46
N TYR A 39 -11.45 7.90 -2.79
CA TYR A 39 -12.58 8.34 -1.97
C TYR A 39 -13.94 8.03 -2.63
N GLY A 40 -14.99 7.94 -1.81
CA GLY A 40 -16.35 7.70 -2.31
C GLY A 40 -17.29 7.13 -1.24
N PRO A 41 -18.60 7.08 -1.50
CA PRO A 41 -19.61 6.61 -0.55
C PRO A 41 -19.31 5.22 0.02
N ALA A 42 -19.75 4.93 1.25
CA ALA A 42 -19.64 3.59 1.81
C ALA A 42 -20.41 2.57 0.94
N GLY A 43 -19.89 1.35 0.79
CA GLY A 43 -20.54 0.30 0.00
C GLY A 43 -20.29 0.35 -1.51
N THR A 44 -19.58 1.35 -2.06
CA THR A 44 -19.32 1.45 -3.52
C THR A 44 -18.23 0.50 -4.07
N GLY A 45 -17.70 -0.38 -3.22
CA GLY A 45 -16.70 -1.37 -3.64
C GLY A 45 -15.28 -0.84 -3.81
N LYS A 46 -14.91 0.29 -3.18
CA LYS A 46 -13.52 0.82 -3.21
C LYS A 46 -12.44 -0.22 -2.90
N SER A 47 -12.69 -1.09 -1.92
CA SER A 47 -11.75 -2.18 -1.59
C SER A 47 -11.66 -3.23 -2.69
N ALA A 48 -12.76 -3.52 -3.38
CA ALA A 48 -12.76 -4.41 -4.54
C ALA A 48 -12.01 -3.77 -5.71
N LEU A 49 -12.16 -2.47 -5.94
CA LEU A 49 -11.39 -1.73 -6.95
C LEU A 49 -9.89 -1.74 -6.66
N ALA A 50 -9.50 -1.46 -5.41
CA ALA A 50 -8.11 -1.53 -4.98
C ALA A 50 -7.53 -2.94 -5.14
N GLN A 51 -8.34 -3.97 -4.94
CA GLN A 51 -7.96 -5.35 -5.22
C GLN A 51 -7.75 -5.60 -6.71
N THR A 52 -8.67 -5.17 -7.58
CA THR A 52 -8.52 -5.31 -9.03
C THR A 52 -7.23 -4.64 -9.53
N VAL A 53 -6.97 -3.40 -9.11
CA VAL A 53 -5.72 -2.69 -9.47
C VAL A 53 -4.49 -3.46 -8.99
N ALA A 54 -4.52 -4.00 -7.78
CA ALA A 54 -3.40 -4.77 -7.27
C ALA A 54 -3.14 -6.05 -8.05
N GLU A 55 -4.20 -6.73 -8.51
CA GLU A 55 -4.09 -7.91 -9.38
C GLU A 55 -3.43 -7.52 -10.72
N ILE A 56 -3.84 -6.39 -11.32
CA ILE A 56 -3.22 -5.83 -12.53
C ILE A 56 -1.73 -5.52 -12.28
N CYS A 57 -1.40 -4.78 -11.22
CA CYS A 57 -0.01 -4.46 -10.89
C CYS A 57 0.84 -5.70 -10.61
N ARG A 58 0.23 -6.76 -10.07
CA ARG A 58 0.92 -8.04 -9.83
C ARG A 58 1.24 -8.75 -11.14
N GLU A 59 0.31 -8.77 -12.09
CA GLU A 59 0.52 -9.33 -13.43
C GLU A 59 1.68 -8.63 -14.16
N HIS A 60 1.74 -7.30 -14.04
CA HIS A 60 2.82 -6.48 -14.59
C HIS A 60 4.12 -6.48 -13.76
N LYS A 61 4.21 -7.30 -12.70
CA LYS A 61 5.38 -7.39 -11.78
C LYS A 61 5.79 -6.06 -11.13
N ARG A 62 4.84 -5.12 -11.01
CA ARG A 62 5.03 -3.81 -10.36
C ARG A 62 4.52 -3.77 -8.92
N LEU A 63 3.74 -4.77 -8.50
CA LEU A 63 3.27 -4.88 -7.11
C LEU A 63 4.32 -5.53 -6.20
N VAL A 64 4.87 -4.75 -5.28
CA VAL A 64 5.78 -5.26 -4.23
C VAL A 64 5.01 -5.89 -3.08
N ALA A 65 3.96 -5.22 -2.61
CA ALA A 65 3.17 -5.68 -1.49
C ALA A 65 1.76 -5.09 -1.53
N ILE A 66 0.82 -5.82 -0.94
CA ILE A 66 -0.54 -5.35 -0.68
C ILE A 66 -0.99 -5.80 0.71
N PHE A 67 -1.80 -4.96 1.35
CA PHE A 67 -2.41 -5.19 2.64
C PHE A 67 -3.86 -4.71 2.63
N PHE A 68 -4.76 -5.52 3.18
CA PHE A 68 -6.16 -5.18 3.37
C PHE A 68 -6.48 -5.25 4.86
N SER A 69 -7.14 -4.22 5.38
CA SER A 69 -7.61 -4.18 6.77
C SER A 69 -9.11 -3.88 6.81
N SER A 70 -9.81 -4.54 7.74
CA SER A 70 -11.20 -4.26 8.06
C SER A 70 -11.29 -3.47 9.36
N ARG A 71 -12.22 -2.52 9.44
CA ARG A 71 -12.51 -1.75 10.66
C ARG A 71 -13.07 -2.61 11.80
N THR A 72 -13.55 -3.82 11.49
CA THR A 72 -14.04 -4.79 12.49
C THR A 72 -12.93 -5.63 13.10
N ALA A 73 -11.70 -5.57 12.57
CA ALA A 73 -10.55 -6.18 13.21
C ALA A 73 -10.15 -5.30 14.40
N THR A 74 -10.33 -5.81 15.61
CA THR A 74 -10.28 -5.13 16.91
C THR A 74 -8.92 -4.55 17.32
N ARG A 75 -7.96 -4.40 16.41
CA ARG A 75 -6.65 -3.84 16.73
C ARG A 75 -6.10 -3.08 15.53
N SER A 76 -5.78 -1.80 15.75
CA SER A 76 -5.23 -0.92 14.72
C SER A 76 -3.91 -1.49 14.19
N ASP A 77 -3.97 -2.03 12.99
CA ASP A 77 -2.92 -2.90 12.49
C ASP A 77 -1.87 -2.18 11.64
N GLY A 78 -1.60 -0.91 11.95
CA GLY A 78 -0.52 -0.17 11.31
C GLY A 78 0.83 -0.87 11.52
N ARG A 79 0.99 -1.54 12.67
CA ARG A 79 2.19 -2.30 12.99
C ARG A 79 2.34 -3.53 12.10
N LEU A 80 1.31 -4.39 11.95
CA LEU A 80 1.44 -5.53 11.05
C LEU A 80 1.42 -5.07 9.59
N LEU A 81 0.85 -3.92 9.22
CA LEU A 81 1.03 -3.33 7.90
C LEU A 81 2.52 -3.09 7.62
N ILE A 82 3.21 -2.32 8.46
CA ILE A 82 4.63 -2.00 8.24
C ILE A 82 5.50 -3.27 8.31
N ALA A 83 5.24 -4.17 9.25
CA ALA A 83 5.96 -5.45 9.33
C ALA A 83 5.72 -6.34 8.09
N THR A 84 4.49 -6.41 7.59
CA THR A 84 4.14 -7.16 6.38
C THR A 84 4.81 -6.55 5.15
N LEU A 85 4.82 -5.22 5.03
CA LEU A 85 5.51 -4.53 3.94
C LEU A 85 7.01 -4.82 3.98
N ALA A 86 7.65 -4.67 5.13
CA ALA A 86 9.08 -4.95 5.31
C ALA A 86 9.43 -6.40 4.96
N TYR A 87 8.62 -7.35 5.44
CA TYR A 87 8.81 -8.76 5.12
C TYR A 87 8.69 -9.05 3.62
N ARG A 88 7.65 -8.51 2.96
CA ARG A 88 7.44 -8.71 1.52
C ARG A 88 8.52 -8.03 0.68
N LEU A 89 9.01 -6.86 1.10
CA LEU A 89 10.16 -6.18 0.50
C LEU A 89 11.43 -7.04 0.55
N MET A 90 11.74 -7.63 1.72
CA MET A 90 12.90 -8.50 1.89
C MET A 90 12.85 -9.76 1.01
N LEU A 91 11.64 -10.27 0.73
CA LEU A 91 11.43 -11.41 -0.15
C LEU A 91 11.56 -11.01 -1.63
N ALA A 92 10.94 -9.89 -2.02
CA ALA A 92 10.94 -9.43 -3.41
C ALA A 92 12.31 -8.89 -3.84
N PHE A 93 13.02 -8.19 -2.95
CA PHE A 93 14.30 -7.54 -3.23
C PHE A 93 15.33 -7.93 -2.16
N PRO A 94 16.14 -8.99 -2.40
CA PRO A 94 17.15 -9.44 -1.42
C PRO A 94 18.14 -8.35 -0.99
N SER A 95 18.41 -7.36 -1.85
CA SER A 95 19.24 -6.19 -1.54
C SER A 95 18.71 -5.33 -0.39
N THR A 96 17.40 -5.37 -0.12
CA THR A 96 16.76 -4.62 0.98
C THR A 96 16.96 -5.26 2.36
N ARG A 97 17.29 -6.55 2.42
CA ARG A 97 17.43 -7.31 3.67
C ARG A 97 18.42 -6.70 4.64
N ARG A 98 19.58 -6.27 4.13
CA ARG A 98 20.63 -5.67 4.98
C ARG A 98 20.18 -4.37 5.63
N PHE A 99 19.42 -3.57 4.90
CA PHE A 99 18.93 -2.27 5.38
C PHE A 99 17.82 -2.47 6.40
N ILE A 100 16.83 -3.31 6.08
CA ILE A 100 15.70 -3.60 6.98
C ILE A 100 16.22 -4.24 8.27
N ARG A 101 17.09 -5.25 8.18
CA ARG A 101 17.70 -5.87 9.37
C ARG A 101 18.49 -4.87 10.20
N GLY A 102 19.32 -4.04 9.58
CA GLY A 102 20.08 -3.01 10.30
C GLY A 102 19.18 -2.02 11.04
N SER A 103 18.04 -1.66 10.45
CA SER A 103 17.03 -0.81 11.12
C SER A 103 16.36 -1.51 12.30
N LEU A 104 16.05 -2.81 12.22
CA LEU A 104 15.51 -3.57 13.35
C LEU A 104 16.54 -3.72 14.49
N GLU A 105 17.80 -4.00 14.15
CA GLU A 105 18.89 -4.16 15.12
C GLU A 105 19.20 -2.82 15.83
N GLY A 106 19.12 -1.71 15.11
CA GLY A 106 19.35 -0.36 15.65
C GLY A 106 18.17 0.22 16.44
N ASP A 107 16.95 -0.25 16.19
CA ASP A 107 15.76 0.15 16.96
C ASP A 107 14.75 -1.01 17.07
N PRO A 108 14.79 -1.79 18.17
CA PRO A 108 13.83 -2.87 18.41
C PRO A 108 12.37 -2.39 18.54
N THR A 109 12.15 -1.10 18.82
CA THR A 109 10.83 -0.49 19.00
C THR A 109 10.27 0.11 17.71
N ILE A 110 10.95 -0.09 16.56
CA ILE A 110 10.58 0.52 15.27
C ILE A 110 9.13 0.25 14.86
N PHE A 111 8.59 -0.91 15.23
CA PHE A 111 7.19 -1.26 14.98
C PHE A 111 6.23 -0.75 16.05
N GLU A 112 6.72 -0.26 17.18
CA GLU A 112 5.91 0.27 18.27
C GLU A 112 5.63 1.77 18.10
N ARG A 113 6.45 2.47 17.31
CA ARG A 113 6.26 3.88 16.97
C ARG A 113 4.96 4.05 16.21
N THR A 114 3.96 4.59 16.90
CA THR A 114 2.60 4.71 16.39
C THR A 114 2.41 6.11 15.80
N ASN A 115 2.33 6.19 14.46
CA ASN A 115 1.73 7.21 13.57
C ASN A 115 1.74 8.74 13.85
N ALA A 116 2.43 9.29 14.86
CA ALA A 116 2.49 10.76 15.04
C ALA A 116 3.82 11.40 14.57
N SER A 117 4.93 10.64 14.57
CA SER A 117 6.27 11.24 14.39
C SER A 117 6.96 10.93 13.05
N LEU A 118 6.66 9.81 12.39
CA LEU A 118 7.40 9.38 11.19
C LEU A 118 6.96 10.08 9.90
N LEU A 119 5.68 10.43 9.78
CA LEU A 119 5.17 11.18 8.62
C LEU A 119 5.57 12.66 8.68
N THR A 120 5.70 13.24 9.88
CA THR A 120 6.08 14.65 10.06
C THR A 120 7.59 14.89 9.91
N GLN A 121 8.44 13.89 10.22
CA GLN A 121 9.89 14.04 10.02
C GLN A 121 10.34 13.86 8.56
N SER A 122 9.62 13.07 7.75
CA SER A 122 10.03 12.83 6.35
C SER A 122 9.49 13.87 5.36
N ILE A 123 8.51 14.70 5.76
CA ILE A 123 7.93 15.76 4.90
C ILE A 123 8.62 17.13 5.09
N ASN A 124 9.52 17.28 6.08
CA ASN A 124 10.20 18.56 6.35
C ASN A 124 11.58 18.76 5.68
N PHE A 125 12.01 17.87 4.78
CA PHE A 125 13.23 18.09 3.96
C PHE A 125 12.90 18.55 2.53
N ARG A 126 12.23 19.71 2.43
CA ARG A 126 12.43 20.69 1.34
C ARG A 126 11.56 21.91 1.59
N ASN A 127 12.06 22.81 2.44
CA ASN A 127 11.74 24.23 2.42
C ASN A 127 12.87 24.95 3.15
N HIS A 128 13.90 25.37 2.40
CA HIS A 128 14.61 26.63 2.62
C HIS A 128 15.76 26.76 1.61
N GLY A 129 15.77 27.90 0.89
CA GLY A 129 16.96 28.53 0.32
C GLY A 129 17.33 28.11 -1.08
#